data_AF-A0A349PQY4-F1
#
_entry.id   AF-A0A349PQY4-F1
#
_cell.length_a   1.000
_cell.length_b   1.000
_cell.length_c   1.000
_cell.angle_alpha   90.00
_cell.angle_beta   90.00
_cell.angle_gamma   90.00
#
_symmetry.space_group_name_H-M   'P 1'
#
loop_
_entity.id
_entity.type
_entity.pdbx_description
1 polymer ?
#
loop_
_entity_poly.entity_id
_entity_poly.type
_entity_poly.pdbx_seq_one_letter_code
_entity_poly.pdbx_strand_id
1 'polypeptide(L)'
;MKNIKKTGIKTIYIFSFFILIYSCQSDRSGKIRLINNKSNEIFNVAIDDLTDSKINIDSLKFMYSNIRKDSAELGLEFANKLKKFSHELKLKSAAITDSLNEIEYEKIKRENIIAEKKWFSSKAGRIQKKHPNWTEEDCKKIANREIWIGMKYEMLVYQRGKPNTVNPSNYGNGIEYQCCWDDYSPSCFYMKEDDIIYAYN
;
A
#
# COMPACT_ATOMS: atom_id res chain seq x y z
N MET A 1 -16.61 79.07 61.85
CA MET A 1 -16.56 77.60 61.94
C MET A 1 -16.37 77.01 60.54
N LYS A 2 -15.42 76.08 60.41
CA LYS A 2 -14.86 75.56 59.14
C LYS A 2 -15.88 74.69 58.39
N ASN A 3 -16.28 75.11 57.19
CA ASN A 3 -17.04 74.31 56.24
C ASN A 3 -16.05 73.72 55.22
N ILE A 4 -15.33 72.69 55.64
CA ILE A 4 -14.31 72.03 54.83
C ILE A 4 -14.72 70.56 54.66
N LYS A 5 -14.68 70.09 53.41
CA LYS A 5 -14.67 68.69 52.96
C LYS A 5 -15.99 67.90 53.02
N LYS A 6 -16.80 68.01 51.96
CA LYS A 6 -17.68 66.90 51.50
C LYS A 6 -17.47 66.51 50.02
N THR A 7 -16.71 67.28 49.26
CA THR A 7 -16.45 67.04 47.82
C THR A 7 -15.39 65.97 47.54
N GLY A 8 -14.43 65.74 48.44
CA GLY A 8 -13.35 64.77 48.21
C GLY A 8 -13.77 63.29 48.31
N ILE A 9 -14.85 62.97 49.03
CA ILE A 9 -15.28 61.58 49.25
C ILE A 9 -15.96 61.01 47.98
N LYS A 10 -16.74 61.81 47.25
CA LYS A 10 -17.42 61.36 46.03
C LYS A 10 -16.45 60.99 44.89
N THR A 11 -15.32 61.69 44.79
CA THR A 11 -14.34 61.44 43.73
C THR A 11 -13.58 60.12 43.91
N ILE A 12 -13.35 59.70 45.16
CA ILE A 12 -12.64 58.46 45.48
C ILE A 12 -13.47 57.22 45.10
N TYR A 13 -14.80 57.25 45.30
CA TYR A 13 -15.68 56.13 44.92
C TYR A 13 -15.83 55.93 43.41
N ILE A 14 -15.72 57.00 42.62
CA ILE A 14 -15.78 56.90 41.15
C ILE A 14 -14.50 56.22 40.63
N PHE A 15 -13.34 56.61 41.16
CA PHE A 15 -12.05 56.05 40.73
C PHE A 15 -11.91 54.56 41.09
N SER A 16 -12.36 54.14 42.27
CA SER A 16 -12.33 52.72 42.67
C SER A 16 -13.25 51.85 41.81
N PHE A 17 -14.41 52.37 41.39
CA PHE A 17 -15.33 51.67 40.50
C PHE A 17 -14.75 51.47 39.08
N PHE A 18 -14.07 52.48 38.53
CA PHE A 18 -13.38 52.33 37.24
C PHE A 18 -12.24 51.31 37.30
N ILE A 19 -11.44 51.30 38.38
CA ILE A 19 -10.37 50.31 38.57
C ILE A 19 -10.94 48.88 38.62
N LEU A 20 -12.05 48.67 39.33
CA LEU A 20 -12.73 47.36 39.41
C LEU A 20 -13.31 46.90 38.06
N ILE A 21 -13.87 47.82 37.26
CA ILE A 21 -14.36 47.50 35.91
C ILE A 21 -13.18 47.13 34.99
N TYR A 22 -12.08 47.89 35.05
CA TYR A 22 -10.90 47.62 34.24
C TYR A 22 -10.23 46.28 34.59
N SER A 23 -10.09 45.95 35.89
CA SER A 23 -9.53 44.66 36.30
C SER A 23 -10.41 43.50 35.83
N CYS A 24 -11.73 43.64 35.92
CA CYS A 24 -12.69 42.61 35.48
C CYS A 24 -12.69 42.43 33.95
N GLN A 25 -12.54 43.51 33.18
CA GLN A 25 -12.39 43.45 31.72
C GLN A 25 -11.07 42.78 31.31
N SER A 26 -9.97 43.08 32.00
CA SER A 26 -8.67 42.46 31.78
C SER A 26 -8.72 40.94 31.98
N ASP A 27 -9.28 40.46 33.09
CA ASP A 27 -9.40 39.02 33.37
C ASP A 27 -10.30 38.30 32.35
N ARG A 28 -11.43 38.92 31.97
CA ARG A 28 -12.31 38.36 30.93
C ARG A 28 -11.60 38.26 29.59
N SER A 29 -10.82 39.28 29.21
CA SER A 29 -10.06 39.27 27.95
C SER A 29 -9.00 38.17 27.93
N GLY A 30 -8.30 37.93 29.05
CA GLY A 30 -7.34 36.86 29.21
C GLY A 30 -7.97 35.47 29.05
N LYS A 31 -9.15 35.26 29.67
CA LYS A 31 -9.90 34.01 29.55
C LYS A 31 -10.37 33.74 28.13
N ILE A 32 -10.93 34.75 27.44
CA ILE A 32 -11.35 34.65 26.04
C ILE A 32 -10.16 34.29 25.14
N ARG A 33 -8.99 34.92 25.34
CA ARG A 33 -7.78 34.61 24.58
C ARG A 33 -7.33 33.16 24.77
N LEU A 34 -7.35 32.67 26.00
CA LEU A 34 -6.99 31.28 26.30
C LEU A 34 -7.94 30.28 25.62
N ILE A 35 -9.25 30.53 25.68
CA ILE A 35 -10.27 29.70 25.02
C ILE A 35 -10.05 29.68 23.50
N ASN A 36 -9.81 30.84 22.89
CA ASN A 36 -9.56 30.94 21.45
C ASN A 36 -8.29 30.21 21.02
N ASN A 37 -7.20 30.31 21.79
CA ASN A 37 -5.97 29.58 21.50
C ASN A 37 -6.20 28.06 21.53
N LYS A 38 -6.84 27.57 22.59
CA LYS A 38 -7.17 26.14 22.72
C LYS A 38 -8.12 25.66 21.61
N SER A 39 -9.11 26.48 21.27
CA SER A 39 -10.05 26.19 20.19
C SER A 39 -9.32 26.09 18.84
N ASN A 40 -8.37 26.98 18.54
CA ASN A 40 -7.60 26.95 17.29
C ASN A 40 -6.75 25.68 17.17
N GLU A 41 -6.09 25.29 18.26
CA GLU A 41 -5.27 24.08 18.30
C GLU A 41 -6.12 22.84 17.98
N ILE A 42 -7.27 22.70 18.65
CA ILE A 42 -8.20 21.59 18.42
C ILE A 42 -8.73 21.60 16.99
N PHE A 43 -9.08 22.78 16.47
CA PHE A 43 -9.60 22.93 15.11
C PHE A 43 -8.54 22.54 14.07
N ASN A 44 -7.30 22.99 14.22
CA ASN A 44 -6.22 22.64 13.27
C ASN A 44 -5.95 21.14 13.23
N VAL A 45 -5.89 20.47 14.39
CA VAL A 45 -5.78 19.00 14.45
C VAL A 45 -6.93 18.32 13.71
N ALA A 46 -8.16 18.83 13.86
CA ALA A 46 -9.31 18.28 13.16
C ALA A 46 -9.24 18.51 11.63
N ILE A 47 -8.72 19.65 11.19
CA ILE A 47 -8.52 19.94 9.76
C ILE A 47 -7.43 19.04 9.16
N ASP A 48 -6.33 18.81 9.87
CA ASP A 48 -5.25 17.94 9.40
C ASP A 48 -5.77 16.53 9.13
N ASP A 49 -6.59 15.98 10.02
CA ASP A 49 -7.27 14.68 9.85
C ASP A 49 -8.24 14.65 8.66
N LEU A 50 -8.70 15.80 8.18
CA LEU A 50 -9.65 15.92 7.06
C LEU A 50 -8.97 16.28 5.74
N THR A 51 -7.65 16.48 5.70
CA THR A 51 -6.92 16.97 4.50
C THR A 51 -7.14 16.07 3.29
N ASP A 52 -7.18 14.76 3.49
CA ASP A 52 -7.38 13.78 2.40
C ASP A 52 -8.86 13.46 2.13
N SER A 53 -9.78 14.15 2.81
CA SER A 53 -11.21 13.99 2.62
C SER A 53 -11.74 14.88 1.49
N LYS A 54 -12.92 14.54 0.95
CA LYS A 54 -13.62 15.38 -0.03
C LYS A 54 -14.31 16.61 0.58
N ILE A 55 -14.04 16.94 1.83
CA ILE A 55 -14.69 18.04 2.55
C ILE A 55 -14.02 19.36 2.14
N ASN A 56 -14.83 20.40 1.94
CA ASN A 56 -14.35 21.74 1.65
C ASN A 56 -13.77 22.39 2.93
N ILE A 57 -12.45 22.28 3.09
CA ILE A 57 -11.69 22.79 4.24
C ILE A 57 -11.79 24.32 4.38
N ASP A 58 -11.84 25.05 3.27
CA ASP A 58 -11.89 26.53 3.30
C ASP A 58 -13.23 27.03 3.85
N SER A 59 -14.33 26.39 3.49
CA SER A 59 -15.64 26.66 4.07
C SER A 59 -15.67 26.38 5.58
N LEU A 60 -15.02 25.30 6.04
CA LEU A 60 -14.91 25.01 7.48
C LEU A 60 -14.08 26.08 8.21
N LYS A 61 -12.95 26.50 7.65
CA LYS A 61 -12.10 27.58 8.19
C LYS A 61 -12.87 28.90 8.28
N PHE A 62 -13.65 29.23 7.25
CA PHE A 62 -14.49 30.42 7.22
C PHE A 62 -15.58 30.38 8.30
N MET A 63 -16.34 29.28 8.39
CA MET A 63 -17.37 29.12 9.42
C MET A 63 -16.78 29.20 10.82
N TYR A 64 -15.67 28.50 11.06
CA TYR A 64 -14.98 28.52 12.35
C TYR A 64 -14.51 29.95 12.72
N SER A 65 -13.92 30.67 11.77
CA SER A 65 -13.49 32.06 12.01
C SER A 65 -14.65 32.97 12.38
N ASN A 66 -15.84 32.78 11.81
CA ASN A 66 -17.01 33.60 12.13
C ASN A 66 -17.56 33.25 13.52
N ILE A 67 -17.78 31.96 13.80
CA ILE A 67 -18.28 31.49 15.11
C ILE A 67 -17.36 31.96 16.24
N ARG A 68 -16.04 31.82 16.08
CA ARG A 68 -15.05 32.21 17.09
C ARG A 68 -15.02 33.73 17.34
N LYS A 69 -15.28 34.55 16.30
CA LYS A 69 -15.37 36.01 16.45
C LYS A 69 -16.60 36.40 17.27
N ASP A 70 -17.71 35.69 17.10
CA ASP A 70 -18.97 35.96 17.81
C ASP A 70 -18.94 35.44 19.26
N SER A 71 -18.38 34.25 19.49
CA SER A 71 -18.22 33.68 20.84
C SER A 71 -17.05 32.68 20.90
N ALA A 72 -16.16 32.90 21.87
CA ALA A 72 -15.05 31.99 22.13
C ALA A 72 -15.53 30.61 22.61
N GLU A 73 -16.57 30.55 23.45
CA GLU A 73 -17.15 29.29 23.91
C GLU A 73 -17.76 28.48 22.76
N LEU A 74 -18.54 29.12 21.87
CA LEU A 74 -19.11 28.44 20.71
C LEU A 74 -18.03 27.97 19.73
N GLY A 75 -16.98 28.76 19.54
CA GLY A 75 -15.82 28.35 18.75
C GLY A 75 -15.14 27.10 19.32
N LEU A 76 -14.96 27.04 20.64
CA LEU A 76 -14.40 25.86 21.31
C LEU A 76 -15.33 24.63 21.19
N GLU A 77 -16.64 24.80 21.35
CA GLU A 77 -17.61 23.72 21.17
C GLU A 77 -17.58 23.16 19.74
N PHE A 78 -17.58 24.05 18.75
CA PHE A 78 -17.49 23.67 17.34
C PHE A 78 -16.20 22.89 17.05
N ALA A 79 -15.04 23.39 17.51
CA ALA A 79 -13.76 22.72 17.32
C ALA A 79 -13.75 21.30 17.92
N ASN A 80 -14.32 21.11 19.12
CA ASN A 80 -14.41 19.78 19.73
C ASN A 80 -15.32 18.82 18.96
N LYS A 81 -16.48 19.29 18.48
CA LYS A 81 -17.38 18.48 17.65
C LYS A 81 -16.70 18.08 16.34
N LEU A 82 -16.01 19.01 15.69
CA LEU A 82 -15.29 18.75 14.46
C LEU A 82 -14.16 17.73 14.68
N LYS A 83 -13.38 17.85 15.76
CA LYS A 83 -12.33 16.89 16.11
C LYS A 83 -12.88 15.47 16.34
N LYS A 84 -14.01 15.35 17.03
CA LYS A 84 -14.67 14.05 17.22
C LYS A 84 -15.08 13.45 15.87
N PHE A 85 -15.69 14.25 15.01
CA PHE A 85 -16.12 13.83 13.69
C PHE A 85 -14.95 13.44 12.77
N SER A 86 -13.87 14.23 12.73
CA SER A 86 -12.68 13.93 11.92
C SER A 86 -12.03 12.62 12.35
N HIS A 87 -11.95 12.39 13.67
CA HIS A 87 -11.43 11.15 14.21
C HIS A 87 -12.30 9.94 13.84
N GLU A 88 -13.62 10.03 13.98
CA GLU A 88 -14.54 8.95 13.58
C GLU A 88 -14.45 8.62 12.08
N LEU A 89 -14.32 9.65 11.23
CA LEU A 89 -14.11 9.46 9.80
C LEU A 89 -12.79 8.74 9.51
N LYS A 90 -11.71 9.15 10.15
CA LYS A 90 -10.38 8.54 10.00
C LYS A 90 -10.37 7.07 10.41
N LEU A 91 -11.04 6.73 11.50
CA LEU A 91 -11.18 5.34 11.93
C LEU A 91 -11.98 4.51 10.92
N LYS A 92 -13.08 5.04 10.40
CA LYS A 92 -13.91 4.36 9.40
C LYS A 92 -13.17 4.19 8.07
N SER A 93 -12.43 5.20 7.62
CA SER A 93 -11.66 5.11 6.37
C SER A 93 -10.52 4.09 6.48
N ALA A 94 -9.82 4.04 7.62
CA ALA A 94 -8.82 3.01 7.88
C ALA A 94 -9.45 1.60 7.85
N ALA A 95 -10.55 1.38 8.57
CA ALA A 95 -11.23 0.08 8.60
C ALA A 95 -11.74 -0.37 7.21
N ILE A 96 -12.24 0.56 6.40
CA ILE A 96 -12.63 0.27 5.01
C ILE A 96 -11.40 -0.12 4.18
N THR A 97 -10.30 0.60 4.33
CA THR A 97 -9.06 0.33 3.60
C THR A 97 -8.52 -1.07 3.93
N ASP A 98 -8.49 -1.43 5.22
CA ASP A 98 -8.05 -2.76 5.67
C ASP A 98 -8.95 -3.85 5.09
N SER A 99 -10.26 -3.65 5.10
CA SER A 99 -11.24 -4.59 4.54
C SER A 99 -11.07 -4.76 3.01
N LEU A 100 -10.77 -3.67 2.29
CA LEU A 100 -10.52 -3.73 0.85
C LEU A 100 -9.25 -4.50 0.52
N ASN A 101 -8.17 -4.28 1.29
CA ASN A 101 -6.91 -5.00 1.14
C ASN A 101 -7.10 -6.51 1.38
N GLU A 102 -7.89 -6.90 2.39
CA GLU A 102 -8.21 -8.31 2.65
C GLU A 102 -9.00 -8.95 1.50
N ILE A 103 -10.00 -8.25 0.97
CA ILE A 103 -10.79 -8.72 -0.18
C ILE A 103 -9.91 -8.88 -1.42
N GLU A 104 -9.01 -7.94 -1.69
CA GLU A 104 -8.08 -8.00 -2.81
C GLU A 104 -7.10 -9.16 -2.67
N TYR A 105 -6.53 -9.35 -1.48
CA TYR A 105 -5.64 -10.47 -1.19
C TYR A 105 -6.34 -11.83 -1.43
N GLU A 106 -7.56 -12.02 -0.91
CA GLU A 106 -8.31 -13.25 -1.12
C GLU A 106 -8.71 -13.46 -2.58
N LYS A 107 -8.97 -12.38 -3.33
CA LYS A 107 -9.20 -12.45 -4.77
C LYS A 107 -7.96 -12.96 -5.52
N ILE A 108 -6.79 -12.35 -5.30
CA ILE A 108 -5.52 -12.76 -5.93
C ILE A 108 -5.19 -14.21 -5.59
N LYS A 109 -5.37 -14.61 -4.33
CA LYS A 109 -5.16 -15.98 -3.88
C LYS A 109 -6.07 -16.98 -4.60
N ARG A 110 -7.36 -16.67 -4.78
CA ARG A 110 -8.29 -17.51 -5.55
C ARG A 110 -7.90 -17.60 -7.02
N GLU A 111 -7.52 -16.48 -7.64
CA GLU A 111 -7.08 -16.45 -9.03
C GLU A 111 -5.81 -17.29 -9.23
N ASN A 112 -4.84 -17.21 -8.32
CA ASN A 112 -3.64 -18.04 -8.34
C ASN A 112 -3.96 -19.53 -8.20
N ILE A 113 -4.85 -19.92 -7.28
CA ILE A 113 -5.28 -21.32 -7.13
C ILE A 113 -5.97 -21.83 -8.41
N ILE A 114 -6.81 -21.00 -9.03
CA ILE A 114 -7.50 -21.35 -10.28
C ILE A 114 -6.48 -21.48 -11.43
N ALA A 115 -5.55 -20.53 -11.54
CA ALA A 115 -4.49 -20.54 -12.55
C ALA A 115 -3.58 -21.76 -12.39
N GLU A 116 -3.20 -22.09 -11.15
CA GLU A 116 -2.39 -23.26 -10.83
C GLU A 116 -3.11 -24.57 -11.18
N LYS A 117 -4.39 -24.70 -10.80
CA LYS A 117 -5.21 -25.86 -11.17
C LYS A 117 -5.32 -26.01 -12.68
N LYS A 118 -5.57 -24.90 -13.39
CA LYS A 118 -5.64 -24.86 -14.85
C LYS A 118 -4.30 -25.25 -15.47
N TRP A 119 -3.21 -24.70 -14.97
CA TRP A 119 -1.86 -25.04 -15.40
C TRP A 119 -1.58 -26.55 -15.26
N PHE A 120 -1.74 -27.12 -14.07
CA PHE A 120 -1.46 -28.54 -13.83
C PHE A 120 -2.45 -29.50 -14.49
N SER A 121 -3.62 -29.03 -14.94
CA SER A 121 -4.52 -29.80 -15.81
C SER A 121 -4.04 -29.87 -17.27
N SER A 122 -3.18 -28.94 -17.71
CA SER A 122 -2.66 -28.91 -19.07
C SER A 122 -1.64 -30.04 -19.34
N LYS A 123 -1.29 -30.27 -20.61
CA LYS A 123 -0.24 -31.24 -20.96
C LYS A 123 1.13 -30.80 -20.40
N ALA A 124 1.47 -29.52 -20.54
CA ALA A 124 2.71 -28.94 -20.03
C ALA A 124 2.79 -28.98 -18.50
N GLY A 125 1.74 -28.55 -17.80
CA GLY A 125 1.74 -28.61 -16.33
C GLY A 125 1.82 -30.03 -15.78
N ARG A 126 1.21 -31.02 -16.43
CA ARG A 126 1.40 -32.43 -16.04
C ARG A 126 2.85 -32.91 -16.20
N ILE A 127 3.59 -32.39 -17.19
CA ILE A 127 5.03 -32.64 -17.35
C ILE A 127 5.79 -31.97 -16.20
N GLN A 128 5.54 -30.69 -15.91
CA GLN A 128 6.22 -29.96 -14.83
C GLN A 128 5.98 -30.58 -13.46
N LYS A 129 4.78 -31.13 -13.21
CA LYS A 129 4.49 -31.85 -11.96
C LYS A 129 5.38 -33.07 -11.76
N LYS A 130 5.82 -33.72 -12.85
CA LYS A 130 6.78 -34.85 -12.82
C LYS A 130 8.23 -34.39 -12.83
N HIS A 131 8.51 -33.23 -13.43
CA HIS A 131 9.83 -32.63 -13.55
C HIS A 131 9.83 -31.19 -13.01
N PRO A 132 9.79 -30.98 -11.68
CA PRO A 132 9.64 -29.65 -11.08
C PRO A 132 10.82 -28.70 -11.35
N ASN A 133 11.97 -29.25 -11.70
CA ASN A 133 13.18 -28.52 -12.08
C ASN A 133 13.14 -27.99 -13.51
N TRP A 134 12.16 -28.40 -14.33
CA TRP A 134 11.99 -27.89 -15.69
C TRP A 134 11.18 -26.60 -15.68
N THR A 135 11.58 -25.67 -16.56
CA THR A 135 10.87 -24.40 -16.66
C THR A 135 9.49 -24.61 -17.27
N GLU A 136 8.58 -23.66 -17.03
CA GLU A 136 7.25 -23.66 -17.65
C GLU A 136 7.36 -23.71 -19.18
N GLU A 137 8.33 -22.99 -19.73
CA GLU A 137 8.59 -22.89 -21.17
C GLU A 137 9.09 -24.21 -21.76
N ASP A 138 10.06 -24.87 -21.10
CA ASP A 138 10.52 -26.19 -21.54
C ASP A 138 9.36 -27.19 -21.53
N CYS A 139 8.52 -27.14 -20.50
CA CYS A 139 7.34 -28.01 -20.41
C CYS A 139 6.34 -27.76 -21.54
N LYS A 140 6.18 -26.50 -21.99
CA LYS A 140 5.32 -26.14 -23.15
C LYS A 140 5.91 -26.69 -24.44
N LYS A 141 7.20 -26.45 -24.70
CA LYS A 141 7.91 -27.00 -25.88
C LYS A 141 7.83 -28.52 -25.91
N ILE A 142 8.05 -29.17 -24.78
CA ILE A 142 7.94 -30.62 -24.65
C ILE A 142 6.52 -31.11 -24.92
N ALA A 143 5.51 -30.43 -24.36
CA ALA A 143 4.11 -30.72 -24.62
C ALA A 143 3.76 -30.60 -26.11
N ASN A 144 4.37 -29.66 -26.82
CA ASN A 144 4.21 -29.44 -28.26
C ASN A 144 5.07 -30.35 -29.14
N ARG A 145 5.88 -31.24 -28.55
CA ARG A 145 6.86 -32.09 -29.26
C ARG A 145 7.91 -31.30 -30.03
N GLU A 146 8.22 -30.09 -29.56
CA GLU A 146 9.27 -29.26 -30.13
C GLU A 146 10.64 -29.77 -29.70
N ILE A 147 11.61 -29.54 -30.58
CA ILE A 147 13.02 -29.91 -30.44
C ILE A 147 13.81 -28.62 -30.65
N TRP A 148 14.78 -28.33 -29.77
CA TRP A 148 15.54 -27.09 -29.84
C TRP A 148 16.96 -27.26 -29.34
N ILE A 149 17.86 -26.41 -29.85
CA ILE A 149 19.23 -26.28 -29.33
C ILE A 149 19.19 -25.65 -27.94
N GLY A 150 19.92 -26.23 -27.00
CA GLY A 150 19.89 -25.86 -25.58
C GLY A 150 18.96 -26.74 -24.74
N MET A 151 18.19 -27.67 -25.33
CA MET A 151 17.39 -28.61 -24.55
C MET A 151 18.29 -29.62 -23.83
N LYS A 152 17.86 -30.09 -22.65
CA LYS A 152 18.59 -31.15 -21.94
C LYS A 152 18.31 -32.52 -22.58
N TYR A 153 19.30 -33.40 -22.55
CA TYR A 153 19.18 -34.78 -23.02
C TYR A 153 18.01 -35.53 -22.35
N GLU A 154 17.81 -35.34 -21.04
CA GLU A 154 16.68 -35.95 -20.33
C GLU A 154 15.30 -35.53 -20.90
N MET A 155 15.17 -34.30 -21.39
CA MET A 155 13.94 -33.80 -22.01
C MET A 155 13.71 -34.47 -23.37
N LEU A 156 14.79 -34.70 -24.12
CA LEU A 156 14.74 -35.40 -25.40
C LEU A 156 14.34 -36.87 -25.20
N VAL A 157 14.94 -37.53 -24.21
CA VAL A 157 14.61 -38.91 -23.82
C VAL A 157 13.15 -39.01 -23.33
N TYR A 158 12.66 -38.01 -22.58
CA TYR A 158 11.25 -37.98 -22.17
C TYR A 158 10.30 -37.94 -23.38
N GLN A 159 10.64 -37.19 -24.43
CA GLN A 159 9.81 -37.08 -25.63
C GLN A 159 9.87 -38.31 -26.53
N ARG A 160 11.05 -38.90 -26.71
CA ARG A 160 11.32 -39.90 -27.76
C ARG A 160 11.62 -41.30 -27.25
N GLY A 161 11.80 -41.46 -25.93
CA GLY A 161 12.34 -42.68 -25.33
C GLY A 161 13.86 -42.70 -25.37
N LYS A 162 14.47 -43.82 -24.97
CA LYS A 162 15.94 -43.98 -25.03
C LYS A 162 16.40 -44.06 -26.50
N PRO A 163 17.57 -43.49 -26.84
CA PRO A 163 18.13 -43.63 -28.18
C PRO A 163 18.48 -45.09 -28.48
N ASN A 164 18.48 -45.44 -29.77
CA ASN A 164 18.92 -46.74 -30.28
C ASN A 164 20.44 -46.88 -30.10
N THR A 165 21.19 -45.79 -30.32
CA THR A 165 22.65 -45.77 -30.21
C THR A 165 23.13 -44.49 -29.53
N VAL A 166 24.21 -44.62 -28.73
CA VAL A 166 24.93 -43.52 -28.11
C VAL A 166 26.42 -43.73 -28.35
N ASN A 167 27.03 -42.86 -29.16
CA ASN A 167 28.43 -42.97 -29.55
C ASN A 167 29.22 -41.80 -28.94
N PRO A 168 30.14 -42.05 -27.99
CA PRO A 168 31.06 -41.03 -27.52
C PRO A 168 32.19 -40.83 -28.54
N SER A 169 32.65 -39.59 -28.68
CA SER A 169 33.82 -39.22 -29.47
C SER A 169 34.67 -38.21 -28.71
N ASN A 170 35.98 -38.20 -28.95
CA ASN A 170 36.91 -37.28 -28.31
C ASN A 170 37.95 -36.82 -29.34
N TYR A 171 37.75 -35.62 -29.88
CA TYR A 171 38.64 -34.99 -30.87
C TYR A 171 39.62 -33.99 -30.24
N GLY A 172 39.97 -34.18 -28.96
CA GLY A 172 40.96 -33.35 -28.26
C GLY A 172 40.41 -32.11 -27.56
N ASN A 173 39.10 -31.83 -27.65
CA ASN A 173 38.42 -30.68 -27.01
C ASN A 173 37.30 -31.10 -26.04
N GLY A 174 37.41 -32.29 -25.45
CA GLY A 174 36.40 -32.89 -24.56
C GLY A 174 35.63 -34.03 -25.22
N ILE A 175 34.82 -34.72 -24.41
CA ILE A 175 33.95 -35.80 -24.88
C ILE A 175 32.67 -35.19 -25.46
N GLU A 176 32.34 -35.59 -26.69
CA GLU A 176 31.09 -35.28 -27.35
C GLU A 176 30.31 -36.59 -27.57
N TYR A 177 28.99 -36.54 -27.35
CA TYR A 177 28.10 -37.68 -27.48
C TYR A 177 27.17 -37.45 -28.66
N GLN A 178 27.06 -38.46 -29.53
CA GLN A 178 26.03 -38.55 -30.55
C GLN A 178 24.96 -39.56 -30.11
N CYS A 179 23.72 -39.12 -29.97
CA CYS A 179 22.58 -39.95 -29.59
C CYS A 179 21.61 -40.05 -30.77
N CYS A 180 21.35 -41.26 -31.29
CA CYS A 180 20.51 -41.47 -32.47
C CYS A 180 19.26 -42.30 -32.19
N TRP A 181 18.14 -41.89 -32.80
CA TRP A 181 16.88 -42.59 -32.85
C TRP A 181 16.53 -42.92 -34.30
N ASP A 182 16.38 -44.21 -34.60
CA ASP A 182 16.24 -44.69 -35.99
C ASP A 182 14.90 -44.25 -36.62
N ASP A 183 13.86 -44.07 -35.80
CA ASP A 183 12.48 -43.81 -36.24
C ASP A 183 12.08 -42.32 -36.25
N TYR A 184 13.01 -41.39 -36.03
CA TYR A 184 12.70 -39.96 -35.91
C TYR A 184 13.50 -39.09 -36.88
N SER A 185 12.94 -37.92 -37.22
CA SER A 185 13.63 -36.84 -37.94
C SER A 185 13.52 -35.53 -37.14
N PRO A 186 14.63 -34.81 -36.84
CA PRO A 186 16.03 -35.26 -36.97
C PRO A 186 16.28 -36.56 -36.19
N SER A 187 17.21 -37.39 -36.64
CA SER A 187 17.46 -38.72 -36.04
C SER A 187 18.57 -38.68 -35.01
N CYS A 188 19.58 -37.84 -35.20
CA CYS A 188 20.78 -37.82 -34.37
C CYS A 188 20.99 -36.44 -33.72
N PHE A 189 21.41 -36.48 -32.46
CA PHE A 189 21.59 -35.30 -31.61
C PHE A 189 22.99 -35.31 -31.01
N TYR A 190 23.58 -34.14 -30.87
CA TYR A 190 24.93 -33.96 -30.35
C TYR A 190 24.91 -33.17 -29.04
N MET A 191 25.59 -33.68 -28.03
CA MET A 191 25.72 -33.05 -26.71
C MET A 191 27.13 -33.21 -26.15
N LYS A 192 27.49 -32.37 -25.17
CA LYS A 192 28.73 -32.49 -24.41
C LYS A 192 28.45 -33.12 -23.05
N GLU A 193 29.43 -33.11 -22.16
CA GLU A 193 29.33 -33.63 -20.78
C GLU A 193 28.29 -32.90 -19.90
N ASP A 194 27.77 -31.75 -20.35
CA ASP A 194 26.72 -30.99 -19.66
C ASP A 194 25.28 -31.46 -19.99
N ASP A 195 25.15 -32.51 -20.81
CA ASP A 195 23.88 -33.07 -21.29
C ASP A 195 23.00 -32.05 -22.05
N ILE A 196 23.59 -30.99 -22.61
CA ILE A 196 22.87 -29.99 -23.39
C ILE A 196 23.05 -30.28 -24.88
N ILE A 197 21.93 -30.40 -25.60
CA ILE A 197 21.94 -30.57 -27.05
C ILE A 197 22.43 -29.27 -27.70
N TYR A 198 23.54 -29.33 -28.44
CA TYR A 198 24.08 -28.18 -29.19
C TYR A 198 23.89 -28.27 -30.70
N ALA A 199 23.60 -29.45 -31.24
CA ALA A 199 23.30 -29.67 -32.67
C ALA A 199 22.43 -30.92 -32.89
N TYR A 200 21.81 -31.03 -34.08
CA TYR A 200 21.12 -32.25 -34.54
C TYR A 200 21.08 -32.33 -36.06
N ASN A 201 20.92 -33.53 -36.61
CA ASN A 201 20.75 -33.80 -38.05
C ASN A 201 19.65 -34.82 -38.33
#